data_AF-A0AA95HFI6-F1
#
_entry.id   AF-A0AA95HFI6-F1
#
_cell.length_a   1.000
_cell.length_b   1.000
_cell.length_c   1.000
_cell.angle_alpha   90.00
_cell.angle_beta   90.00
_cell.angle_gamma   90.00
#
_symmetry.space_group_name_H-M   'P 1'
#
loop_
_entity.id
_entity.type
_entity.pdbx_description
1 polymer ?
#
loop_
_entity_poly.entity_id
_entity_poly.type
_entity_poly.pdbx_seq_one_letter_code
_entity_poly.pdbx_strand_id
1 'polypeptide(L)'
;MLIVNDNKAAITPAVDAVDTPENWLARWYFNQYPPHVWADQHGQQQVHLVFAGFSPLVEALMCQYAKISPYKDFAPPVFTLIDQDAETHRQALVARYPAFANGRAGAEQVIAGLYALACDVDCHVDTRQLAPLPITAVVCGAADTAWNLACALHLREVLRQDVPYYVYQPYAHPAPLPAGLIPFGMPEQPDQAQIEAVERNARAVHEAYRQTMLQVDPVMASASDSLKPWEDLAETYREANRRAGDHFAVKLASLGYVPEPGKPLALAADFRLDAPAERRELLSRLEHRSWRYERLLNGWRYGKVRDNQQKLHPSIVLWEDLSPSEREKDVSQMENVRQVLMQTSRT
;
A
#
# COMPACT_ATOMS: atom_id res chain seq x y z
N MET A 1 7.84 -26.63 1.84
CA MET A 1 7.05 -26.43 0.60
C MET A 1 6.53 -24.99 0.61
N LEU A 2 7.37 -24.07 0.18
CA LEU A 2 7.20 -22.61 0.33
C LEU A 2 6.49 -22.05 -0.91
N ILE A 3 5.48 -21.20 -0.71
CA ILE A 3 4.75 -20.55 -1.81
C ILE A 3 5.70 -19.62 -2.54
N VAL A 4 6.15 -20.11 -3.67
CA VAL A 4 5.52 -19.79 -4.96
C VAL A 4 5.23 -21.11 -5.64
N ASN A 5 4.22 -21.80 -5.11
CA ASN A 5 3.42 -22.67 -5.96
C ASN A 5 2.42 -21.78 -6.71
N ASP A 6 2.95 -20.92 -7.60
CA ASP A 6 2.21 -20.42 -8.75
C ASP A 6 2.51 -21.35 -9.92
N ASN A 7 2.02 -22.59 -9.81
CA ASN A 7 1.99 -23.50 -10.95
C ASN A 7 0.94 -23.00 -11.94
N LYS A 8 1.42 -22.20 -12.90
CA LYS A 8 0.98 -22.02 -14.28
C LYS A 8 -0.53 -22.07 -14.56
N ALA A 9 -1.13 -20.89 -14.57
CA ALA A 9 -1.87 -20.40 -15.74
C ALA A 9 -1.68 -18.88 -15.75
N ALA A 10 -1.01 -18.38 -16.78
CA ALA A 10 -0.89 -16.95 -17.05
C ALA A 10 -2.31 -16.38 -17.13
N ILE A 11 -2.66 -15.53 -16.17
CA ILE A 11 -3.86 -14.72 -16.26
C ILE A 11 -3.56 -13.67 -17.33
N THR A 12 -4.33 -13.72 -18.42
CA THR A 12 -4.35 -12.70 -19.46
C THR A 12 -4.54 -11.32 -18.81
N PRO A 13 -3.74 -10.30 -19.15
CA PRO A 13 -3.81 -9.01 -18.51
C PRO A 13 -5.09 -8.32 -18.97
N ALA A 14 -5.94 -7.98 -18.00
CA ALA A 14 -6.88 -6.89 -18.17
C ALA A 14 -6.69 -6.01 -16.94
N VAL A 15 -5.73 -5.09 -17.06
CA VAL A 15 -5.87 -3.63 -16.92
C VAL A 15 -4.44 -3.09 -16.80
N ASP A 16 -3.99 -2.42 -17.86
CA ASP A 16 -3.06 -1.28 -17.96
C ASP A 16 -1.77 -1.26 -17.12
N ALA A 17 -0.67 -0.88 -17.79
CA ALA A 17 0.70 -0.76 -17.28
C ALA A 17 0.83 -0.54 -15.75
N VAL A 18 1.28 -1.57 -15.03
CA VAL A 18 1.53 -1.53 -13.57
C VAL A 18 2.63 -0.52 -13.22
N ASP A 19 3.51 -0.20 -14.18
CA ASP A 19 4.57 0.81 -14.08
C ASP A 19 4.13 2.18 -14.64
N THR A 20 3.02 2.73 -14.16
CA THR A 20 2.68 4.14 -14.47
C THR A 20 3.44 5.11 -13.56
N PRO A 21 3.71 6.35 -14.01
CA PRO A 21 4.27 7.40 -13.15
C PRO A 21 3.47 7.59 -11.84
N GLU A 22 2.14 7.48 -11.89
CA GLU A 22 1.26 7.62 -10.74
C GLU A 22 1.46 6.50 -9.71
N ASN A 23 1.65 5.26 -10.15
CA ASN A 23 1.93 4.14 -9.25
C ASN A 23 3.30 4.31 -8.58
N TRP A 24 4.32 4.71 -9.33
CA TRP A 24 5.64 5.02 -8.76
C TRP A 24 5.57 6.14 -7.74
N LEU A 25 4.87 7.23 -8.07
CA LEU A 25 4.70 8.36 -7.18
C LEU A 25 3.91 7.97 -5.93
N ALA A 26 2.86 7.16 -6.03
CA ALA A 26 2.09 6.68 -4.89
C ALA A 26 2.92 5.78 -3.95
N ARG A 27 3.72 4.87 -4.51
CA ARG A 27 4.64 4.02 -3.73
C ARG A 27 5.69 4.85 -3.01
N TRP A 28 6.33 5.78 -3.71
CA TRP A 28 7.27 6.71 -3.12
C TRP A 28 6.62 7.57 -2.03
N TYR A 29 5.43 8.12 -2.29
CA TYR A 29 4.71 9.00 -1.38
C TYR A 29 4.50 8.35 -0.01
N PHE A 30 4.00 7.11 0.05
CA PHE A 30 3.78 6.44 1.34
C PHE A 30 5.07 5.95 2.01
N ASN A 31 6.18 5.85 1.27
CA ASN A 31 7.50 5.65 1.85
C ASN A 31 8.02 6.93 2.52
N GLN A 32 7.73 8.10 1.95
CA GLN A 32 8.09 9.39 2.55
C GLN A 32 7.17 9.78 3.71
N TYR A 33 5.88 9.54 3.54
CA TYR A 33 4.81 10.07 4.38
C TYR A 33 3.90 8.92 4.86
N PRO A 34 4.36 8.07 5.79
CA PRO A 34 3.58 6.94 6.27
C PRO A 34 2.47 7.42 7.23
N PRO A 35 1.18 7.47 6.82
CA PRO A 35 0.13 8.07 7.64
C PRO A 35 -0.16 7.27 8.91
N HIS A 36 0.10 5.96 8.92
CA HIS A 36 -0.03 5.12 10.11
C HIS A 36 0.94 5.49 11.23
N VAL A 37 2.15 5.97 10.90
CA VAL A 37 3.11 6.44 11.92
C VAL A 37 2.60 7.73 12.56
N TRP A 38 2.11 8.68 11.76
CA TRP A 38 1.53 9.91 12.27
C TRP A 38 0.30 9.60 13.13
N ALA A 39 -0.61 8.75 12.65
CA ALA A 39 -1.81 8.33 13.37
C ALA A 39 -1.46 7.73 14.75
N ASP A 40 -0.51 6.80 14.81
CA ASP A 40 -0.05 6.17 16.05
C ASP A 40 0.54 7.17 17.04
N GLN A 41 1.37 8.10 16.56
CA GLN A 41 1.96 9.17 17.38
C GLN A 41 0.89 10.12 17.96
N HIS A 42 -0.24 10.28 17.28
CA HIS A 42 -1.36 11.14 17.69
C HIS A 42 -2.51 10.36 18.33
N GLY A 43 -2.28 9.09 18.73
CA GLY A 43 -3.25 8.29 19.47
C GLY A 43 -4.44 7.80 18.66
N GLN A 44 -4.40 7.88 17.33
CA GLN A 44 -5.40 7.30 16.46
C GLN A 44 -5.22 5.78 16.37
N GLN A 45 -6.31 5.04 16.20
CA GLN A 45 -6.33 3.58 16.02
C GLN A 45 -6.88 3.17 14.63
N GLN A 46 -7.00 4.16 13.75
CA GLN A 46 -7.51 4.02 12.40
C GLN A 46 -6.98 5.19 11.57
N VAL A 47 -6.54 4.92 10.35
CA VAL A 47 -6.13 5.98 9.43
C VAL A 47 -7.34 6.48 8.65
N HIS A 48 -7.52 7.80 8.64
CA HIS A 48 -8.51 8.50 7.83
C HIS A 48 -7.80 9.46 6.87
N LEU A 49 -7.78 9.12 5.58
CA LEU A 49 -7.22 9.99 4.54
C LEU A 49 -8.35 10.75 3.83
N VAL A 50 -8.23 12.06 3.79
CA VAL A 50 -9.09 12.92 2.96
C VAL A 50 -8.36 13.22 1.66
N PHE A 51 -8.94 12.84 0.54
CA PHE A 51 -8.44 13.14 -0.79
C PHE A 51 -9.32 14.25 -1.39
N ALA A 52 -8.72 15.40 -1.68
CA ALA A 52 -9.39 16.51 -2.35
C ALA A 52 -8.99 16.54 -3.83
N GLY A 53 -9.98 16.48 -4.70
CA GLY A 53 -9.83 16.29 -6.13
C GLY A 53 -9.72 14.81 -6.51
N PHE A 54 -10.22 14.47 -7.71
CA PHE A 54 -10.03 13.15 -8.30
C PHE A 54 -9.09 13.19 -9.51
N SER A 55 -8.17 12.22 -9.58
CA SER A 55 -7.22 12.04 -10.68
C SER A 55 -6.69 10.60 -10.69
N PRO A 56 -6.01 10.15 -11.77
CA PRO A 56 -5.31 8.86 -11.77
C PRO A 56 -4.32 8.70 -10.61
N LEU A 57 -3.69 9.80 -10.16
CA LEU A 57 -2.80 9.77 -8.99
C LEU A 57 -3.56 9.50 -7.69
N VAL A 58 -4.72 10.13 -7.48
CA VAL A 58 -5.54 9.91 -6.28
C VAL A 58 -6.03 8.46 -6.22
N GLU A 59 -6.43 7.90 -7.37
CA GLU A 59 -6.75 6.48 -7.49
C GLU A 59 -5.56 5.59 -7.13
N ALA A 60 -4.37 5.86 -7.68
CA ALA A 60 -3.15 5.13 -7.36
C ALA A 60 -2.79 5.21 -5.87
N LEU A 61 -2.94 6.38 -5.25
CA LEU A 61 -2.71 6.59 -3.81
C LEU A 61 -3.68 5.78 -2.94
N MET A 62 -4.98 5.80 -3.27
CA MET A 62 -5.98 5.01 -2.54
C MET A 62 -5.70 3.52 -2.65
N CYS A 63 -5.43 3.02 -3.86
CA CYS A 63 -5.10 1.61 -4.10
C CYS A 63 -3.81 1.20 -3.39
N GLN A 64 -2.76 2.02 -3.48
CA GLN A 64 -1.48 1.72 -2.84
C GLN A 64 -1.63 1.66 -1.33
N TYR A 65 -2.25 2.68 -0.71
CA TYR A 65 -2.41 2.69 0.74
C TYR A 65 -3.28 1.55 1.24
N ALA A 66 -4.40 1.26 0.55
CA ALA A 66 -5.27 0.16 0.92
C ALA A 66 -4.48 -1.16 1.03
N LYS A 67 -3.58 -1.47 0.08
CA LYS A 67 -2.73 -2.68 0.10
C LYS A 67 -1.77 -2.71 1.31
N ILE A 68 -1.16 -1.59 1.67
CA ILE A 68 -0.12 -1.52 2.71
C ILE A 68 -0.65 -1.03 4.07
N SER A 69 -1.94 -0.73 4.20
CA SER A 69 -2.58 -0.20 5.40
C SER A 69 -2.56 -1.09 6.65
N PRO A 70 -2.42 -2.44 6.58
CA PRO A 70 -2.33 -3.25 7.80
C PRO A 70 -1.15 -2.83 8.68
N TYR A 71 -1.46 -2.25 9.84
CA TYR A 71 -0.49 -1.74 10.81
C TYR A 71 -0.99 -2.05 12.23
N LYS A 72 -0.14 -2.68 13.07
CA LYS A 72 -0.51 -3.14 14.42
C LYS A 72 -1.91 -3.81 14.42
N ASP A 73 -2.80 -3.37 15.31
CA ASP A 73 -4.20 -3.73 15.45
C ASP A 73 -5.15 -2.65 14.90
N PHE A 74 -4.65 -1.70 14.09
CA PHE A 74 -5.49 -0.64 13.53
C PHE A 74 -6.68 -1.19 12.75
N ALA A 75 -7.79 -0.47 12.84
CA ALA A 75 -8.95 -0.72 12.00
C ALA A 75 -8.60 -0.43 10.52
N PRO A 76 -9.26 -1.09 9.56
CA PRO A 76 -9.12 -0.78 8.14
C PRO A 76 -9.29 0.73 7.88
N PRO A 77 -8.54 1.32 6.93
CA PRO A 77 -8.55 2.76 6.77
C PRO A 77 -9.89 3.27 6.25
N VAL A 78 -10.15 4.56 6.49
CA VAL A 78 -11.26 5.30 5.91
C VAL A 78 -10.72 6.30 4.89
N PHE A 79 -11.41 6.40 3.76
CA PHE A 79 -11.14 7.41 2.74
C PHE A 79 -12.33 8.33 2.60
N THR A 80 -12.08 9.63 2.50
CA THR A 80 -13.10 10.60 2.08
C THR A 80 -12.62 11.28 0.82
N LEU A 81 -13.40 11.21 -0.26
CA LEU A 81 -13.16 11.91 -1.50
C LEU A 81 -13.97 13.21 -1.52
N ILE A 82 -13.28 14.34 -1.59
CA ILE A 82 -13.85 15.67 -1.79
C ILE A 82 -13.65 16.04 -3.25
N ASP A 83 -14.73 16.28 -3.99
CA ASP A 83 -14.69 16.69 -5.40
C ASP A 83 -16.05 17.27 -5.80
N GLN A 84 -16.14 18.05 -6.87
CA GLN A 84 -17.42 18.53 -7.39
C GLN A 84 -18.34 17.36 -7.78
N ASP A 85 -17.75 16.29 -8.34
CA ASP A 85 -18.44 15.08 -8.77
C ASP A 85 -18.10 13.87 -7.87
N ALA A 86 -17.85 14.11 -6.57
CA ALA A 86 -17.33 13.11 -5.64
C ALA A 86 -18.10 11.78 -5.64
N GLU A 87 -19.43 11.82 -5.67
CA GLU A 87 -20.25 10.60 -5.65
C GLU A 87 -20.13 9.81 -6.96
N THR A 88 -20.04 10.50 -8.10
CA THR A 88 -19.82 9.87 -9.41
C THR A 88 -18.46 9.18 -9.44
N HIS A 89 -17.40 9.86 -8.98
CA HIS A 89 -16.06 9.27 -8.89
C HIS A 89 -15.98 8.11 -7.91
N ARG A 90 -16.67 8.22 -6.77
CA ARG A 90 -16.79 7.13 -5.80
C ARG A 90 -17.46 5.90 -6.42
N GLN A 91 -18.56 6.07 -7.16
CA GLN A 91 -19.25 4.97 -7.84
C GLN A 91 -18.36 4.32 -8.90
N ALA A 92 -17.62 5.11 -9.67
CA ALA A 92 -16.67 4.60 -10.65
C ALA A 92 -15.53 3.78 -10.00
N LEU A 93 -14.95 4.29 -8.90
CA LEU A 93 -13.94 3.59 -8.11
C LEU A 93 -14.47 2.27 -7.55
N VAL A 94 -15.69 2.25 -6.99
CA VAL A 94 -16.28 1.02 -6.44
C VAL A 94 -16.63 0.02 -7.55
N ALA A 95 -17.04 0.48 -8.73
CA ALA A 95 -17.28 -0.39 -9.87
C ALA A 95 -15.98 -1.06 -10.36
N ARG A 96 -14.86 -0.33 -10.35
CA ARG A 96 -13.54 -0.86 -10.73
C ARG A 96 -12.93 -1.72 -9.62
N TYR A 97 -13.07 -1.29 -8.37
CA TYR A 97 -12.53 -1.93 -7.17
C TYR A 97 -13.67 -2.21 -6.19
N PRO A 98 -14.40 -3.33 -6.35
CA PRO A 98 -15.50 -3.69 -5.46
C PRO A 98 -15.09 -3.75 -3.99
N ALA A 99 -13.82 -3.98 -3.68
CA ALA A 99 -13.24 -3.96 -2.33
C ALA A 99 -13.35 -2.61 -1.61
N PHE A 100 -13.58 -1.51 -2.33
CA PHE A 100 -13.85 -0.18 -1.76
C PHE A 100 -15.32 0.07 -1.42
N ALA A 101 -16.22 -0.87 -1.70
CA ALA A 101 -17.62 -0.74 -1.30
C ALA A 101 -17.77 -0.69 0.24
N ASN A 102 -18.57 0.26 0.72
CA ASN A 102 -18.90 0.37 2.15
C ASN A 102 -19.73 -0.82 2.62
N GLY A 103 -19.67 -1.11 3.92
CA GLY A 103 -20.44 -2.20 4.55
C GLY A 103 -19.83 -3.59 4.43
N ARG A 104 -18.66 -3.72 3.80
CA ARG A 104 -17.88 -4.97 3.85
C ARG A 104 -17.35 -5.24 5.26
N ALA A 105 -17.28 -6.52 5.64
CA ALA A 105 -16.82 -6.97 6.95
C ALA A 105 -15.95 -8.23 6.84
N GLY A 106 -15.24 -8.56 7.92
CA GLY A 106 -14.46 -9.79 8.03
C GLY A 106 -13.36 -9.91 6.97
N ALA A 107 -13.27 -11.08 6.33
CA ALA A 107 -12.23 -11.36 5.35
C ALA A 107 -12.30 -10.48 4.10
N GLU A 108 -13.48 -9.97 3.74
CA GLU A 108 -13.66 -9.14 2.53
C GLU A 108 -13.39 -7.64 2.77
N GLN A 109 -13.19 -7.21 4.02
CA GLN A 109 -13.01 -5.80 4.33
C GLN A 109 -11.56 -5.36 4.12
N VAL A 110 -11.35 -4.52 3.10
CA VAL A 110 -10.06 -3.85 2.81
C VAL A 110 -9.99 -2.46 3.44
N ILE A 111 -11.07 -1.69 3.28
CA ILE A 111 -11.24 -0.37 3.90
C ILE A 111 -12.51 -0.37 4.74
N ALA A 112 -12.58 0.50 5.75
CA ALA A 112 -13.78 0.65 6.57
C ALA A 112 -14.86 1.46 5.83
N GLY A 113 -14.45 2.38 4.97
CA GLY A 113 -15.34 3.06 4.05
C GLY A 113 -14.63 4.03 3.11
N LEU A 114 -15.24 4.24 1.95
CA LEU A 114 -14.98 5.33 1.03
C LEU A 114 -16.22 6.23 1.03
N TYR A 115 -16.08 7.45 1.51
CA TYR A 115 -17.11 8.47 1.57
C TYR A 115 -16.91 9.50 0.47
N ALA A 116 -18.00 10.07 -0.05
CA ALA A 116 -17.96 11.15 -1.02
C ALA A 116 -18.54 12.42 -0.39
N LEU A 117 -17.87 13.54 -0.56
CA LEU A 117 -18.32 14.85 -0.12
C LEU A 117 -18.22 15.83 -1.29
N ALA A 118 -19.37 16.31 -1.77
CA ALA A 118 -19.40 17.29 -2.83
C ALA A 118 -18.85 18.65 -2.34
N CYS A 119 -18.06 19.30 -3.19
CA CYS A 119 -17.63 20.69 -3.01
C CYS A 119 -18.09 21.55 -4.20
N ASP A 120 -18.03 22.87 -4.07
CA ASP A 120 -18.17 23.77 -5.22
C ASP A 120 -16.82 23.97 -5.96
N VAL A 121 -16.81 24.84 -6.96
CA VAL A 121 -15.62 25.16 -7.77
C VAL A 121 -14.47 25.76 -6.95
N ASP A 122 -14.78 26.40 -5.82
CA ASP A 122 -13.83 27.04 -4.92
C ASP A 122 -13.45 26.12 -3.73
N CYS A 123 -13.84 24.84 -3.80
CA CYS A 123 -13.63 23.83 -2.75
C CYS A 123 -14.38 24.13 -1.43
N HIS A 124 -15.45 24.94 -1.45
CA HIS A 124 -16.31 25.07 -0.28
C HIS A 124 -17.03 23.74 -0.02
N VAL A 125 -16.88 23.22 1.20
CA VAL A 125 -17.45 21.95 1.65
C VAL A 125 -18.28 22.12 2.91
N ASP A 126 -19.35 21.35 3.03
CA ASP A 126 -20.06 21.21 4.30
C ASP A 126 -19.35 20.17 5.19
N THR A 127 -18.41 20.64 6.02
CA THR A 127 -17.58 19.78 6.88
C THR A 127 -18.39 18.97 7.90
N ARG A 128 -19.65 19.31 8.16
CA ARG A 128 -20.54 18.52 9.03
C ARG A 128 -20.88 17.14 8.44
N GLN A 129 -20.67 16.96 7.13
CA GLN A 129 -20.90 15.70 6.43
C GLN A 129 -19.66 14.78 6.39
N LEU A 130 -18.52 15.23 6.92
CA LEU A 130 -17.34 14.39 7.04
C LEU A 130 -17.60 13.23 7.99
N ALA A 131 -16.93 12.10 7.73
CA ALA A 131 -16.93 10.98 8.65
C ALA A 131 -16.49 11.45 10.04
N PRO A 132 -17.16 11.05 11.13
CA PRO A 132 -16.87 11.49 12.50
C PRO A 132 -15.63 10.78 13.07
N LEU A 133 -14.55 10.76 12.29
CA LEU A 133 -13.27 10.14 12.59
C LEU A 133 -12.18 11.20 12.50
N PRO A 134 -11.24 11.26 13.46
CA PRO A 134 -10.08 12.13 13.38
C PRO A 134 -9.37 11.99 12.03
N ILE A 135 -9.07 13.09 11.36
CA ILE A 135 -8.35 13.06 10.09
C ILE A 135 -6.89 12.74 10.38
N THR A 136 -6.28 11.89 9.57
CA THR A 136 -4.85 11.58 9.65
C THR A 136 -4.04 12.48 8.73
N ALA A 137 -4.54 12.72 7.52
CA ALA A 137 -3.92 13.60 6.53
C ALA A 137 -4.93 14.05 5.48
N VAL A 138 -4.64 15.19 4.86
CA VAL A 138 -5.37 15.71 3.69
C VAL A 138 -4.41 15.69 2.49
N VAL A 139 -4.86 15.17 1.36
CA VAL A 139 -4.09 15.10 0.11
C VAL A 139 -4.88 15.79 -1.00
N CYS A 140 -4.39 16.92 -1.50
CA CYS A 140 -4.97 17.65 -2.62
C CYS A 140 -4.27 17.21 -3.91
N GLY A 141 -4.99 16.45 -4.74
CA GLY A 141 -4.42 15.70 -5.86
C GLY A 141 -5.24 15.78 -7.15
N ALA A 142 -6.03 16.83 -7.35
CA ALA A 142 -6.70 17.10 -8.63
C ALA A 142 -5.68 17.32 -9.77
N ALA A 143 -6.14 17.18 -11.01
CA ALA A 143 -5.36 17.54 -12.19
C ALA A 143 -5.06 19.06 -12.24
N ASP A 144 -5.94 19.89 -11.68
CA ASP A 144 -5.72 21.34 -11.56
C ASP A 144 -4.87 21.66 -10.31
N THR A 145 -3.61 21.99 -10.56
CA THR A 145 -2.63 22.32 -9.51
C THR A 145 -2.93 23.63 -8.78
N ALA A 146 -3.58 24.60 -9.43
CA ALA A 146 -3.98 25.86 -8.79
C ALA A 146 -5.14 25.61 -7.82
N TRP A 147 -6.09 24.76 -8.24
CA TRP A 147 -7.17 24.31 -7.38
C TRP A 147 -6.66 23.53 -6.15
N ASN A 148 -5.65 22.66 -6.31
CA ASN A 148 -5.05 21.92 -5.19
C ASN A 148 -4.56 22.85 -4.06
N LEU A 149 -3.88 23.93 -4.41
CA LEU A 149 -3.38 24.90 -3.43
C LEU A 149 -4.53 25.66 -2.75
N ALA A 150 -5.47 26.18 -3.53
CA ALA A 150 -6.62 26.91 -3.01
C ALA A 150 -7.46 26.04 -2.06
N CYS A 151 -7.73 24.80 -2.46
CA CYS A 151 -8.48 23.83 -1.68
C CYS A 151 -7.74 23.42 -0.40
N ALA A 152 -6.42 23.21 -0.45
CA ALA A 152 -5.63 22.92 0.75
C ALA A 152 -5.71 24.04 1.80
N LEU A 153 -5.62 25.30 1.37
CA LEU A 153 -5.74 26.47 2.25
C LEU A 153 -7.15 26.56 2.85
N HIS A 154 -8.18 26.38 2.03
CA HIS A 154 -9.57 26.40 2.48
C HIS A 154 -9.85 25.29 3.49
N LEU A 155 -9.51 24.04 3.16
CA LEU A 155 -9.69 22.88 4.04
C LEU A 155 -8.94 23.05 5.36
N ARG A 156 -7.74 23.66 5.36
CA ARG A 156 -7.03 23.96 6.61
C ARG A 156 -7.79 24.93 7.51
N GLU A 157 -8.39 25.95 6.92
CA GLU A 157 -9.19 26.95 7.65
C GLU A 157 -10.49 26.36 8.22
N VAL A 158 -11.19 25.54 7.44
CA VAL A 158 -12.51 25.01 7.84
C VAL A 158 -12.44 23.76 8.70
N LEU A 159 -11.45 22.88 8.50
CA LEU A 159 -11.30 21.66 9.31
C LEU A 159 -10.73 21.97 10.69
N ARG A 160 -9.82 22.96 10.80
CA ARG A 160 -9.16 23.36 12.05
C ARG A 160 -8.52 22.17 12.80
N GLN A 161 -8.03 21.18 12.05
CA GLN A 161 -7.26 20.06 12.59
C GLN A 161 -5.79 20.27 12.26
N ASP A 162 -4.93 20.05 13.25
CA ASP A 162 -3.48 20.10 13.08
C ASP A 162 -3.01 18.76 12.48
N VAL A 163 -3.23 18.61 11.17
CA VAL A 163 -2.88 17.44 10.37
C VAL A 163 -2.01 17.87 9.19
N PRO A 164 -1.18 16.98 8.63
CA PRO A 164 -0.42 17.30 7.43
C PRO A 164 -1.34 17.48 6.21
N TYR A 165 -1.09 18.55 5.44
CA TYR A 165 -1.75 18.85 4.17
C TYR A 165 -0.74 18.69 3.04
N TYR A 166 -0.95 17.68 2.20
CA TYR A 166 -0.11 17.37 1.05
C TYR A 166 -0.72 17.94 -0.22
N VAL A 167 0.08 18.64 -1.03
CA VAL A 167 -0.38 19.33 -2.24
C VAL A 167 0.40 18.82 -3.45
N TYR A 168 -0.31 18.22 -4.41
CA TYR A 168 0.30 17.69 -5.63
C TYR A 168 0.72 18.84 -6.56
N GLN A 169 2.02 18.90 -6.88
CA GLN A 169 2.64 19.95 -7.70
C GLN A 169 3.62 19.38 -8.73
N PRO A 170 3.13 18.81 -9.86
CA PRO A 170 3.94 18.22 -10.93
C PRO A 170 4.80 19.20 -11.72
N TYR A 171 4.64 20.50 -11.49
CA TYR A 171 5.41 21.54 -12.17
C TYR A 171 6.07 22.43 -11.14
N ALA A 172 7.23 22.98 -11.50
CA ALA A 172 7.93 23.96 -10.67
C ALA A 172 7.02 25.17 -10.40
N HIS A 173 6.66 25.36 -9.13
CA HIS A 173 5.88 26.52 -8.72
C HIS A 173 6.82 27.72 -8.49
N PRO A 174 6.53 28.91 -9.04
CA PRO A 174 7.44 30.06 -8.95
C PRO A 174 7.58 30.63 -7.53
N ALA A 175 6.67 30.27 -6.63
CA ALA A 175 6.67 30.67 -5.23
C ALA A 175 6.58 29.45 -4.31
N PRO A 176 7.26 29.45 -3.15
CA PRO A 176 7.14 28.38 -2.17
C PRO A 176 5.71 28.28 -1.62
N LEU A 177 5.30 27.08 -1.24
CA LEU A 177 4.01 26.89 -0.59
C LEU A 177 3.95 27.62 0.77
N PRO A 178 2.76 28.11 1.17
CA PRO A 178 2.54 28.61 2.52
C PRO A 178 2.96 27.60 3.58
N ALA A 179 3.52 28.11 4.69
CA ALA A 179 3.97 27.27 5.81
C ALA A 179 2.86 26.32 6.29
N GLY A 180 3.22 25.05 6.52
CA GLY A 180 2.29 24.00 6.94
C GLY A 180 1.64 23.21 5.79
N LEU A 181 1.90 23.57 4.52
CA LEU A 181 1.57 22.75 3.36
C LEU A 181 2.82 22.02 2.87
N ILE A 182 2.68 20.75 2.48
CA ILE A 182 3.77 19.88 2.07
C ILE A 182 3.61 19.58 0.57
N PRO A 183 4.49 20.10 -0.30
CA PRO A 183 4.43 19.80 -1.72
C PRO A 183 4.88 18.35 -1.99
N PHE A 184 4.25 17.66 -2.94
CA PHE A 184 4.73 16.36 -3.43
C PHE A 184 4.44 16.12 -4.93
N GLY A 185 5.25 15.26 -5.56
CA GLY A 185 5.16 14.94 -6.98
C GLY A 185 5.84 15.92 -7.93
N MET A 186 6.86 16.66 -7.48
CA MET A 186 7.66 17.56 -8.32
C MET A 186 8.36 16.76 -9.44
N PRO A 187 8.83 17.40 -10.54
CA PRO A 187 9.55 16.69 -11.61
C PRO A 187 10.73 15.82 -11.14
N GLU A 188 11.38 16.20 -10.04
CA GLU A 188 12.46 15.45 -9.39
C GLU A 188 11.97 14.35 -8.42
N GLN A 189 10.67 14.08 -8.34
CA GLN A 189 10.05 13.16 -7.39
C GLN A 189 9.11 12.13 -8.07
N PRO A 190 9.36 10.82 -7.91
CA PRO A 190 10.61 10.25 -7.44
C PRO A 190 11.71 10.34 -8.51
N ASP A 191 12.94 10.65 -8.10
CA ASP A 191 14.10 10.46 -8.98
C ASP A 191 14.44 8.97 -9.14
N GLN A 192 15.37 8.66 -10.06
CA GLN A 192 15.77 7.29 -10.34
C GLN A 192 16.32 6.55 -9.11
N ALA A 193 17.10 7.23 -8.25
CA ALA A 193 17.68 6.61 -7.06
C ALA A 193 16.60 6.30 -6.00
N GLN A 194 15.57 7.15 -5.91
CA GLN A 194 14.42 6.93 -5.04
C GLN A 194 13.53 5.78 -5.54
N ILE A 195 13.33 5.68 -6.86
CA ILE A 195 12.66 4.51 -7.48
C ILE A 195 13.44 3.24 -7.15
N GLU A 196 14.76 3.25 -7.35
CA GLU A 196 15.64 2.11 -7.04
C GLU A 196 15.59 1.72 -5.56
N ALA A 197 15.54 2.71 -4.65
CA ALA A 197 15.44 2.46 -3.22
C ALA A 197 14.13 1.73 -2.85
N VAL A 198 13.00 2.15 -3.43
CA VAL A 198 11.70 1.51 -3.25
C VAL A 198 11.68 0.10 -3.87
N GLU A 199 12.26 -0.07 -5.07
CA GLU A 199 12.35 -1.36 -5.76
C GLU A 199 13.29 -2.36 -5.08
N ARG A 200 14.35 -1.88 -4.43
CA ARG A 200 15.32 -2.75 -3.75
C ARG A 200 14.62 -3.65 -2.72
N ASN A 201 13.61 -3.14 -2.01
CA ASN A 201 12.86 -3.92 -1.04
C ASN A 201 12.06 -5.04 -1.73
N ALA A 202 11.42 -4.76 -2.87
CA ALA A 202 10.70 -5.75 -3.66
C ALA A 202 11.63 -6.83 -4.23
N ARG A 203 12.77 -6.40 -4.78
CA ARG A 203 13.83 -7.30 -5.27
C ARG A 203 14.37 -8.20 -4.18
N ALA A 204 14.54 -7.66 -2.96
CA ALA A 204 14.99 -8.45 -1.81
C ALA A 204 13.99 -9.55 -1.43
N VAL A 205 12.68 -9.26 -1.49
CA VAL A 205 11.63 -10.27 -1.26
C VAL A 205 11.69 -11.37 -2.31
N HIS A 206 11.82 -11.00 -3.58
CA HIS A 206 11.90 -11.98 -4.66
C HIS A 206 13.15 -12.84 -4.57
N GLU A 207 14.30 -12.21 -4.35
CA GLU A 207 15.58 -12.91 -4.22
C GLU A 207 15.57 -13.89 -3.05
N ALA A 208 15.03 -13.46 -1.91
CA ALA A 208 14.87 -14.29 -0.72
C ALA A 208 14.07 -15.56 -1.03
N TYR A 209 12.94 -15.41 -1.73
CA TYR A 209 12.15 -16.53 -2.16
C TYR A 209 12.90 -17.43 -3.17
N ARG A 210 13.56 -16.84 -4.16
CA ARG A 210 14.30 -17.57 -5.19
C ARG A 210 15.42 -18.42 -4.60
N GLN A 211 16.21 -17.87 -3.67
CA GLN A 211 17.30 -18.58 -3.01
C GLN A 211 16.80 -19.80 -2.22
N THR A 212 15.72 -19.65 -1.46
CA THR A 212 15.19 -20.78 -0.69
C THR A 212 14.69 -21.90 -1.58
N MET A 213 14.01 -21.58 -2.69
CA MET A 213 13.50 -22.62 -3.58
C MET A 213 14.58 -23.33 -4.38
N LEU A 214 15.62 -22.61 -4.80
CA LEU A 214 16.78 -23.21 -5.45
C LEU A 214 17.51 -24.21 -4.54
N GLN A 215 17.43 -24.04 -3.21
CA GLN A 215 17.98 -24.99 -2.25
C GLN A 215 17.04 -26.17 -1.97
N VAL A 216 15.73 -25.92 -1.88
CA VAL A 216 14.73 -26.94 -1.54
C VAL A 216 14.42 -27.88 -2.71
N ASP A 217 14.25 -27.32 -3.91
CA ASP A 217 13.93 -28.07 -5.14
C ASP A 217 14.54 -27.37 -6.36
N PRO A 218 15.84 -27.59 -6.65
CA PRO A 218 16.55 -26.91 -7.74
C PRO A 218 15.95 -27.19 -9.12
N VAL A 219 15.41 -28.39 -9.32
CA VAL A 219 14.88 -28.84 -10.60
C VAL A 219 13.56 -28.12 -10.90
N MET A 220 12.64 -28.12 -9.94
CA MET A 220 11.39 -27.37 -10.10
C MET A 220 11.65 -25.86 -10.21
N ALA A 221 12.59 -25.34 -9.40
CA ALA A 221 12.92 -23.93 -9.39
C ALA A 221 13.41 -23.42 -10.76
N SER A 222 14.26 -24.19 -11.44
CA SER A 222 14.76 -23.81 -12.77
C SER A 222 13.71 -23.84 -13.88
N ALA A 223 12.59 -24.56 -13.68
CA ALA A 223 11.49 -24.67 -14.64
C ALA A 223 10.32 -23.70 -14.37
N SER A 224 10.33 -22.99 -13.24
CA SER A 224 9.24 -22.11 -12.80
C SER A 224 9.39 -20.68 -13.29
N ASP A 225 8.33 -20.13 -13.90
CA ASP A 225 8.29 -18.74 -14.37
C ASP A 225 8.34 -17.71 -13.23
N SER A 226 7.88 -18.09 -12.04
CA SER A 226 7.91 -17.23 -10.86
C SER A 226 9.27 -17.17 -10.17
N LEU A 227 10.21 -18.01 -10.60
CA LEU A 227 11.56 -18.14 -10.04
C LEU A 227 12.63 -17.64 -11.01
N LYS A 228 12.24 -16.91 -12.05
CA LYS A 228 13.16 -16.23 -12.96
C LYS A 228 13.90 -15.08 -12.25
N PRO A 229 15.08 -14.65 -12.74
CA PRO A 229 15.71 -13.41 -12.31
C PRO A 229 14.74 -12.23 -12.40
N TRP A 230 14.93 -11.20 -11.57
CA TRP A 230 14.01 -10.06 -11.50
C TRP A 230 13.73 -9.44 -12.89
N GLU A 231 14.76 -9.28 -13.71
CA GLU A 231 14.67 -8.66 -15.03
C GLU A 231 13.81 -9.46 -16.03
N ASP A 232 13.68 -10.77 -15.81
CA ASP A 232 12.88 -11.69 -16.64
C ASP A 232 11.55 -12.08 -15.98
N LEU A 233 11.29 -11.56 -14.78
CA LEU A 233 10.10 -11.89 -13.99
C LEU A 233 8.87 -11.18 -14.57
N ALA A 234 7.79 -11.93 -14.75
CA ALA A 234 6.52 -11.36 -15.22
C ALA A 234 5.97 -10.33 -14.21
N GLU A 235 5.30 -9.31 -14.74
CA GLU A 235 4.85 -8.15 -13.96
C GLU A 235 3.91 -8.53 -12.80
N THR A 236 3.07 -9.55 -12.98
CA THR A 236 2.18 -10.03 -11.92
C THR A 236 2.93 -10.52 -10.69
N TYR A 237 4.13 -11.10 -10.88
CA TYR A 237 4.98 -11.54 -9.79
C TYR A 237 5.80 -10.37 -9.22
N ARG A 238 6.24 -9.42 -10.06
CA ARG A 238 6.89 -8.19 -9.58
C ARG A 238 5.95 -7.42 -8.65
N GLU A 239 4.69 -7.22 -9.04
CA GLU A 239 3.70 -6.52 -8.22
C GLU A 239 3.45 -7.20 -6.87
N ALA A 240 3.35 -8.54 -6.86
CA ALA A 240 3.19 -9.29 -5.61
C ALA A 240 4.38 -9.08 -4.65
N ASN A 241 5.59 -8.98 -5.19
CA ASN A 241 6.82 -8.70 -4.44
C ASN A 241 6.93 -7.22 -4.03
N ARG A 242 6.50 -6.28 -4.89
CA ARG A 242 6.44 -4.84 -4.59
C ARG A 242 5.53 -4.56 -3.41
N ARG A 243 4.33 -5.12 -3.40
CA ARG A 243 3.44 -5.05 -2.23
C ARG A 243 4.11 -5.59 -0.97
N ALA A 244 4.83 -6.71 -1.03
CA ALA A 244 5.53 -7.25 0.13
C ALA A 244 6.65 -6.34 0.64
N GLY A 245 7.43 -5.78 -0.30
CA GLY A 245 8.53 -4.86 -0.02
C GLY A 245 8.04 -3.54 0.57
N ASP A 246 7.01 -2.95 -0.01
CA ASP A 246 6.39 -1.71 0.45
C ASP A 246 5.77 -1.88 1.84
N HIS A 247 5.07 -3.00 2.06
CA HIS A 247 4.48 -3.31 3.37
C HIS A 247 5.52 -3.71 4.42
N PHE A 248 6.73 -4.10 4.02
CA PHE A 248 7.79 -4.44 4.96
C PHE A 248 8.16 -3.24 5.85
N ALA A 249 8.17 -2.03 5.31
CA ALA A 249 8.37 -0.81 6.09
C ALA A 249 7.28 -0.61 7.17
N VAL A 250 6.01 -0.83 6.81
CA VAL A 250 4.85 -0.72 7.72
C VAL A 250 4.91 -1.77 8.83
N LYS A 251 5.33 -2.99 8.49
CA LYS A 251 5.57 -4.08 9.44
C LYS A 251 6.66 -3.72 10.45
N LEU A 252 7.78 -3.14 10.01
CA LEU A 252 8.83 -2.66 10.90
C LEU A 252 8.33 -1.52 11.80
N ALA A 253 7.57 -0.58 11.25
CA ALA A 253 6.97 0.51 12.02
C ALA A 253 5.98 -0.02 13.09
N SER A 254 5.29 -1.13 12.84
CA SER A 254 4.41 -1.78 13.82
C SER A 254 5.17 -2.31 15.04
N LEU A 255 6.49 -2.50 14.92
CA LEU A 255 7.39 -2.90 16.00
C LEU A 255 8.12 -1.71 16.64
N GLY A 256 7.80 -0.48 16.24
CA GLY A 256 8.49 0.74 16.68
C GLY A 256 9.76 1.07 15.90
N TYR A 257 10.07 0.35 14.82
CA TYR A 257 11.19 0.66 13.92
C TYR A 257 10.66 1.49 12.75
N VAL A 258 10.76 2.80 12.85
CA VAL A 258 10.36 3.71 11.78
C VAL A 258 11.54 3.91 10.83
N PRO A 259 11.46 3.44 9.57
CA PRO A 259 12.52 3.70 8.61
C PRO A 259 12.69 5.20 8.35
N GLU A 260 13.91 5.62 8.01
CA GLU A 260 14.13 6.98 7.53
C GLU A 260 13.39 7.19 6.19
N PRO A 261 12.57 8.26 6.07
CA PRO A 261 11.86 8.58 4.84
C PRO A 261 12.78 8.60 3.62
N GLY A 262 12.41 7.84 2.58
CA GLY A 262 13.13 7.81 1.32
C GLY A 262 14.49 7.12 1.35
N LYS A 263 14.84 6.47 2.46
CA LYS A 263 16.05 5.64 2.56
C LYS A 263 15.70 4.17 2.40
N PRO A 264 16.62 3.38 1.82
CA PRO A 264 16.44 1.93 1.79
C PRO A 264 16.31 1.36 3.21
N LEU A 265 15.47 0.34 3.38
CA LEU A 265 15.33 -0.34 4.68
C LEU A 265 16.67 -0.94 5.12
N ALA A 266 17.17 -0.47 6.25
CA ALA A 266 18.37 -0.97 6.90
C ALA A 266 17.99 -1.61 8.23
N LEU A 267 18.38 -2.87 8.42
CA LEU A 267 18.13 -3.61 9.66
C LEU A 267 19.45 -3.83 10.41
N ALA A 268 19.42 -3.62 11.72
CA ALA A 268 20.55 -3.95 12.58
C ALA A 268 20.82 -5.47 12.57
N ALA A 269 22.09 -5.87 12.69
CA ALA A 269 22.49 -7.27 12.57
C ALA A 269 21.89 -8.18 13.67
N ASP A 270 21.61 -7.60 14.83
CA ASP A 270 20.99 -8.24 15.98
C ASP A 270 19.46 -8.21 15.95
N PHE A 271 18.85 -7.54 14.97
CA PHE A 271 17.39 -7.56 14.79
C PHE A 271 16.91 -8.98 14.48
N ARG A 272 15.95 -9.45 15.27
CA ARG A 272 15.33 -10.78 15.17
C ARG A 272 13.84 -10.62 14.90
N LEU A 273 13.36 -11.15 13.77
CA LEU A 273 11.93 -11.13 13.44
C LEU A 273 11.15 -12.23 14.18
N ASP A 274 11.83 -13.32 14.50
CA ASP A 274 11.30 -14.54 15.11
C ASP A 274 11.18 -14.46 16.64
N ALA A 275 11.76 -13.44 17.27
CA ALA A 275 11.80 -13.29 18.72
C ALA A 275 11.40 -11.87 19.19
N PRO A 276 10.57 -11.75 20.24
CA PRO A 276 9.84 -12.85 20.89
C PRO A 276 8.73 -13.41 19.96
N ALA A 277 8.14 -14.56 20.28
CA ALA A 277 7.23 -15.28 19.36
C ALA A 277 6.01 -14.45 18.93
N GLU A 278 5.55 -13.54 19.79
CA GLU A 278 4.45 -12.61 19.52
C GLU A 278 4.79 -11.64 18.38
N ARG A 279 6.07 -11.25 18.24
CA ARG A 279 6.55 -10.43 17.12
C ARG A 279 6.37 -11.17 15.80
N ARG A 280 6.78 -12.44 15.76
CA ARG A 280 6.64 -13.29 14.58
C ARG A 280 5.18 -13.38 14.16
N GLU A 281 4.30 -13.69 15.11
CA GLU A 281 2.87 -13.83 14.84
C GLU A 281 2.23 -12.52 14.36
N LEU A 282 2.52 -11.39 15.01
CA LEU A 282 2.03 -10.07 14.59
C LEU A 282 2.40 -9.80 13.13
N LEU A 283 3.66 -9.96 12.77
CA LEU A 283 4.12 -9.65 11.43
C LEU A 283 3.55 -10.59 10.37
N SER A 284 3.38 -11.87 10.67
CA SER A 284 2.77 -12.83 9.75
C SER A 284 1.28 -12.55 9.55
N ARG A 285 0.56 -12.15 10.60
CA ARG A 285 -0.82 -11.66 10.50
C ARG A 285 -0.93 -10.44 9.58
N LEU A 286 0.00 -9.49 9.74
CA LEU A 286 0.05 -8.29 8.90
C LEU A 286 0.34 -8.63 7.44
N GLU A 287 1.29 -9.53 7.17
CA GLU A 287 1.59 -10.00 5.81
C GLU A 287 0.37 -10.65 5.16
N HIS A 288 -0.28 -11.60 5.85
CA HIS A 288 -1.50 -12.25 5.35
C HIS A 288 -2.60 -11.23 5.05
N ARG A 289 -2.80 -10.25 5.93
CA ARG A 289 -3.80 -9.20 5.74
C ARG A 289 -3.49 -8.33 4.52
N SER A 290 -2.23 -7.92 4.34
CA SER A 290 -1.80 -7.13 3.18
C SER A 290 -1.92 -7.91 1.88
N TRP A 291 -1.51 -9.18 1.87
CA TRP A 291 -1.71 -10.09 0.72
C TRP A 291 -3.19 -10.22 0.38
N ARG A 292 -4.05 -10.43 1.38
CA ARG A 292 -5.51 -10.54 1.16
C ARG A 292 -6.08 -9.26 0.57
N TYR A 293 -5.62 -8.09 1.04
CA TYR A 293 -6.08 -6.80 0.55
C TYR A 293 -5.70 -6.56 -0.91
N GLU A 294 -4.47 -6.88 -1.29
CA GLU A 294 -4.03 -6.87 -2.70
C GLU A 294 -4.89 -7.79 -3.56
N ARG A 295 -5.13 -9.03 -3.12
CA ARG A 295 -5.97 -9.97 -3.86
C ARG A 295 -7.40 -9.45 -4.06
N LEU A 296 -8.03 -8.95 -3.00
CA LEU A 296 -9.39 -8.40 -3.07
C LEU A 296 -9.48 -7.18 -3.99
N LEU A 297 -8.48 -6.27 -3.94
CA LEU A 297 -8.40 -5.13 -4.85
C LEU A 297 -8.25 -5.56 -6.30
N ASN A 298 -7.50 -6.64 -6.55
CA ASN A 298 -7.35 -7.24 -7.88
C ASN A 298 -8.49 -8.19 -8.28
N GLY A 299 -9.63 -8.13 -7.58
CA GLY A 299 -10.87 -8.83 -7.92
C GLY A 299 -10.90 -10.30 -7.54
N TRP A 300 -9.95 -10.77 -6.73
CA TRP A 300 -10.00 -12.12 -6.17
C TRP A 300 -11.06 -12.24 -5.08
N ARG A 301 -11.62 -13.42 -4.94
CA ARG A 301 -12.67 -13.75 -3.97
C ARG A 301 -12.36 -15.07 -3.28
N TYR A 302 -12.96 -15.27 -2.11
CA TYR A 302 -12.91 -16.57 -1.46
C TYR A 302 -13.53 -17.66 -2.35
N GLY A 303 -12.86 -18.79 -2.42
CA GLY A 303 -13.43 -20.02 -2.97
C GLY A 303 -12.71 -21.23 -2.39
N LYS A 304 -13.46 -22.29 -2.07
CA LYS A 304 -12.92 -23.51 -1.45
C LYS A 304 -11.78 -24.15 -2.24
N VAL A 305 -11.81 -23.97 -3.55
CA VAL A 305 -10.80 -24.46 -4.50
C VAL A 305 -10.26 -23.24 -5.24
N ARG A 306 -8.93 -23.21 -5.42
CA ARG A 306 -8.28 -22.16 -6.19
C ARG A 306 -8.69 -22.26 -7.66
N ASP A 307 -9.11 -21.14 -8.24
CA ASP A 307 -9.41 -20.99 -9.67
C ASP A 307 -8.87 -19.64 -10.13
N ASN A 308 -7.80 -19.66 -10.91
CA ASN A 308 -7.17 -18.42 -11.37
C ASN A 308 -8.01 -17.69 -12.43
N GLN A 309 -8.79 -18.41 -13.23
CA GLN A 309 -9.62 -17.82 -14.29
C GLN A 309 -10.81 -17.06 -13.67
N GLN A 310 -11.42 -17.63 -12.64
CA GLN A 310 -12.51 -16.99 -11.88
C GLN A 310 -12.01 -16.11 -10.73
N LYS A 311 -10.69 -16.04 -10.52
CA LYS A 311 -10.01 -15.36 -9.40
C LYS A 311 -10.55 -15.82 -8.02
N LEU A 312 -10.60 -17.11 -7.78
CA LEU A 312 -10.97 -17.72 -6.50
C LEU A 312 -9.73 -18.23 -5.77
N HIS A 313 -9.64 -17.96 -4.46
CA HIS A 313 -8.53 -18.47 -3.63
C HIS A 313 -9.01 -18.90 -2.23
N PRO A 314 -8.61 -20.09 -1.74
CA PRO A 314 -9.08 -20.62 -0.44
C PRO A 314 -8.53 -19.85 0.76
N SER A 315 -7.33 -19.27 0.63
CA SER A 315 -6.71 -18.48 1.70
C SER A 315 -7.28 -17.07 1.84
N ILE A 316 -8.29 -16.63 1.06
CA ILE A 316 -8.98 -15.35 1.30
C ILE A 316 -9.96 -15.53 2.47
N VAL A 317 -9.37 -15.67 3.66
CA VAL A 317 -10.05 -15.85 4.96
C VAL A 317 -9.32 -15.02 6.02
N LEU A 318 -9.85 -14.97 7.24
CA LEU A 318 -9.14 -14.36 8.36
C LEU A 318 -7.94 -15.21 8.78
N TRP A 319 -6.99 -14.61 9.51
CA TRP A 319 -5.79 -15.33 9.95
C TRP A 319 -6.14 -16.55 10.81
N GLU A 320 -7.16 -16.39 11.64
CA GLU A 320 -7.69 -17.38 12.58
C GLU A 320 -8.20 -18.63 11.84
N ASP A 321 -8.63 -18.46 10.60
CA ASP A 321 -9.21 -19.52 9.77
C ASP A 321 -8.17 -20.19 8.84
N LEU A 322 -6.93 -19.67 8.78
CA LEU A 322 -5.86 -20.31 8.03
C LEU A 322 -5.40 -21.60 8.70
N SER A 323 -5.08 -22.61 7.88
CA SER A 323 -4.42 -23.81 8.39
C SER A 323 -2.99 -23.49 8.87
N PRO A 324 -2.44 -24.27 9.82
CA PRO A 324 -1.07 -24.07 10.30
C PRO A 324 -0.02 -24.07 9.18
N SER A 325 -0.22 -24.90 8.15
CA SER A 325 0.70 -24.97 7.00
C SER A 325 0.66 -23.73 6.11
N GLU A 326 -0.47 -23.02 6.03
CA GLU A 326 -0.54 -21.74 5.32
C GLU A 326 0.15 -20.64 6.13
N ARG A 327 -0.10 -20.57 7.44
CA ARG A 327 0.54 -19.57 8.33
C ARG A 327 2.06 -19.62 8.33
N GLU A 328 2.65 -20.82 8.26
CA GLU A 328 4.11 -20.99 8.26
C GLU A 328 4.78 -20.36 7.03
N LYS A 329 4.03 -20.12 5.96
CA LYS A 329 4.54 -19.50 4.73
C LYS A 329 4.77 -18.01 4.93
N ASP A 330 3.83 -17.31 5.57
CA ASP A 330 3.96 -15.89 5.91
C ASP A 330 5.15 -15.66 6.84
N VAL A 331 5.38 -16.57 7.80
CA VAL A 331 6.58 -16.53 8.63
C VAL A 331 7.84 -16.66 7.77
N SER A 332 7.92 -17.73 6.98
CA SER A 332 9.17 -18.08 6.29
C SER A 332 9.61 -16.98 5.33
N GLN A 333 8.64 -16.36 4.65
CA GLN A 333 8.89 -15.23 3.77
C GLN A 333 9.58 -14.08 4.51
N MET A 334 9.08 -13.69 5.68
CA MET A 334 9.63 -12.57 6.45
C MET A 334 11.09 -12.78 6.86
N GLU A 335 11.44 -13.99 7.32
CA GLU A 335 12.81 -14.28 7.74
C GLU A 335 13.78 -14.29 6.55
N ASN A 336 13.34 -14.84 5.41
CA ASN A 336 14.17 -14.84 4.20
C ASN A 336 14.43 -13.40 3.70
N VAL A 337 13.40 -12.53 3.73
CA VAL A 337 13.52 -11.10 3.35
C VAL A 337 14.57 -10.40 4.22
N ARG A 338 14.53 -10.65 5.54
CA ARG A 338 15.52 -10.08 6.49
C ARG A 338 16.95 -10.45 6.12
N GLN A 339 17.18 -11.71 5.79
CA GLN A 339 18.51 -12.21 5.43
C GLN A 339 19.07 -11.50 4.19
N VAL A 340 18.25 -11.33 3.15
CA VAL A 340 18.68 -10.63 1.93
C VAL A 340 18.93 -9.14 2.19
N LEU A 341 18.08 -8.48 2.97
CA LEU A 341 18.28 -7.07 3.33
C LEU A 341 19.59 -6.86 4.12
N MET A 342 19.95 -7.76 5.04
CA MET A 342 21.22 -7.68 5.77
C MET A 342 22.46 -7.90 4.89
N GLN A 343 22.37 -8.73 3.85
CA GLN A 343 23.49 -8.97 2.92
C GLN A 343 23.77 -7.73 2.06
N THR A 344 22.70 -7.08 1.59
CA THR A 344 22.79 -5.88 0.74
C THR A 344 23.22 -4.62 1.49
N SER A 345 23.11 -4.57 2.83
CA SER A 345 23.63 -3.45 3.63
C SER A 345 25.15 -3.51 3.90
N ARG A 346 25.83 -4.60 3.53
CA ARG A 346 27.29 -4.78 3.76
C ARG A 346 28.16 -4.49 2.52
N THR A 347 27.52 -4.23 1.38
CA THR A 347 28.12 -3.83 0.10
C THR A 347 27.88 -2.36 -0.12
#